data_AF-A0A6L5G335-F1
#
_entry.id   AF-A0A6L5G335-F1
#
_cell.length_a   1.000
_cell.length_b   1.000
_cell.length_c   1.000
_cell.angle_alpha   90.00
_cell.angle_beta   90.00
_cell.angle_gamma   90.00
#
_symmetry.space_group_name_H-M   'P 1'
#
loop_
_entity.id
_entity.type
_entity.pdbx_description
1 polymer ?
#
loop_
_entity_poly.entity_id
_entity_poly.type
_entity_poly.pdbx_seq_one_letter_code
_entity_poly.pdbx_strand_id
1 'polypeptide(L)'
;MSDPYGRTWWGRKWWRALETIGLNYPDQRIVKGRALAGHGAVTGLSIEPGLVSGTVADAGRTYDAEIRIPVYNASAWTAGMTALSLSPSCVAGLLAGRLPKRIDDVLAEAGMRLLPKKFVTEEHNRITTSCGCADSREVCAHIMALALVSAARMDDDPWLVLLVRGGPTRDLAGRLRAARVASMEAAQPVA
;
A
#
# COMPACT_ATOMS: atom_id res chain seq x y z
N MET A 1 -18.62 -14.45 -8.98
CA MET A 1 -17.56 -13.60 -9.56
C MET A 1 -16.68 -13.10 -8.43
N SER A 2 -15.36 -13.33 -8.51
CA SER A 2 -14.38 -12.83 -7.53
C SER A 2 -14.29 -11.30 -7.59
N ASP A 3 -14.24 -10.63 -6.44
CA ASP A 3 -14.00 -9.17 -6.34
C ASP A 3 -12.70 -8.81 -7.09
N PRO A 4 -12.74 -8.01 -8.16
CA PRO A 4 -11.54 -7.68 -8.93
C PRO A 4 -10.56 -6.80 -8.14
N TYR A 5 -11.02 -6.18 -7.04
CA TYR A 5 -10.23 -5.28 -6.21
C TYR A 5 -9.91 -5.94 -4.86
N GLY A 6 -8.62 -5.99 -4.50
CA GLY A 6 -8.18 -6.68 -3.29
C GLY A 6 -8.29 -8.20 -3.43
N ARG A 7 -7.88 -8.75 -4.57
CA ARG A 7 -7.76 -10.21 -4.76
C ARG A 7 -6.77 -10.80 -3.76
N THR A 8 -5.73 -10.05 -3.44
CA THR A 8 -4.71 -10.42 -2.46
C THR A 8 -5.09 -9.90 -1.07
N TRP A 9 -4.42 -10.41 -0.03
CA TRP A 9 -4.70 -9.95 1.33
C TRP A 9 -4.26 -8.49 1.56
N TRP A 10 -3.22 -8.03 0.85
CA TRP A 10 -2.71 -6.67 0.98
C TRP A 10 -3.55 -5.65 0.23
N GLY A 11 -3.97 -5.95 -1.00
CA GLY A 11 -4.90 -5.09 -1.73
C GLY A 11 -6.23 -4.94 -0.97
N ARG A 12 -6.75 -6.04 -0.38
CA ARG A 12 -7.93 -5.99 0.50
C ARG A 12 -7.71 -5.10 1.72
N LYS A 13 -6.56 -5.21 2.38
CA LYS A 13 -6.25 -4.42 3.57
C LYS A 13 -6.05 -2.94 3.23
N TRP A 14 -5.49 -2.62 2.06
CA TRP A 14 -5.31 -1.25 1.56
C TRP A 14 -6.65 -0.52 1.41
N TRP A 15 -7.55 -1.00 0.56
CA TRP A 15 -8.80 -0.24 0.33
C TRP A 15 -9.72 -0.25 1.56
N ARG A 16 -9.70 -1.32 2.36
CA ARG A 16 -10.46 -1.37 3.63
C ARG A 16 -9.88 -0.47 4.70
N ALA A 17 -8.65 0.00 4.58
CA ALA A 17 -8.14 1.00 5.49
C ALA A 17 -8.95 2.32 5.40
N LEU A 18 -9.66 2.58 4.30
CA LEU A 18 -10.58 3.71 4.22
C LEU A 18 -11.85 3.53 5.06
N GLU A 19 -12.22 2.31 5.45
CA GLU A 19 -13.26 2.04 6.45
C GLU A 19 -12.91 2.66 7.81
N THR A 20 -11.63 2.93 8.07
CA THR A 20 -11.15 3.42 9.36
C THR A 20 -11.29 4.92 9.55
N ILE A 21 -11.45 5.67 8.45
CA ILE A 21 -11.44 7.14 8.46
C ILE A 21 -12.78 7.75 8.00
N GLY A 22 -13.84 6.95 7.79
CA GLY A 22 -15.16 7.55 7.54
C GLY A 22 -16.14 6.76 6.67
N LEU A 23 -15.81 5.52 6.31
CA LEU A 23 -16.76 4.59 5.70
C LEU A 23 -17.33 3.63 6.75
N ASN A 24 -18.59 3.86 7.14
CA ASN A 24 -19.36 2.94 7.97
C ASN A 24 -20.16 2.01 7.07
N TYR A 25 -20.02 0.69 7.23
CA TYR A 25 -20.76 -0.28 6.43
C TYR A 25 -22.19 -0.46 6.98
N PRO A 26 -23.24 -0.52 6.14
CA PRO A 26 -23.24 -0.37 4.68
C PRO A 26 -23.20 1.10 4.20
N ASP A 27 -22.51 1.35 3.08
CA ASP A 27 -22.36 2.71 2.53
C ASP A 27 -22.58 2.77 1.01
N GLN A 28 -23.48 3.65 0.56
CA GLN A 28 -23.75 3.86 -0.87
C GLN A 28 -22.51 4.38 -1.64
N ARG A 29 -21.58 5.04 -0.96
CA ARG A 29 -20.31 5.51 -1.54
C ARG A 29 -19.42 4.35 -1.99
N ILE A 30 -19.49 3.20 -1.29
CA ILE A 30 -18.78 1.98 -1.70
C ILE A 30 -19.37 1.44 -3.00
N VAL A 31 -20.70 1.40 -3.11
CA VAL A 31 -21.39 0.93 -4.32
C VAL A 31 -21.05 1.82 -5.51
N LYS A 32 -21.18 3.15 -5.35
CA LYS A 32 -20.86 4.11 -6.41
C LYS A 32 -19.37 4.08 -6.79
N GLY A 33 -18.47 4.03 -5.81
CA GLY A 33 -17.03 3.93 -6.06
C GLY A 33 -16.64 2.68 -6.83
N ARG A 34 -17.28 1.53 -6.54
CA ARG A 34 -17.11 0.30 -7.32
C ARG A 34 -17.60 0.44 -8.76
N ALA A 35 -18.74 1.09 -8.97
CA ALA A 35 -19.25 1.34 -10.32
C ALA A 35 -18.29 2.23 -11.13
N LEU A 36 -17.80 3.33 -10.53
CA LEU A 36 -16.82 4.22 -11.16
C LEU A 36 -15.52 3.48 -11.51
N ALA A 37 -14.97 2.71 -10.57
CA ALA A 37 -13.78 1.90 -10.82
C ALA A 37 -14.01 0.86 -11.94
N GLY A 38 -15.17 0.20 -11.94
CA GLY A 38 -15.53 -0.81 -12.94
C GLY A 38 -15.72 -0.25 -14.35
N HIS A 39 -16.15 1.00 -14.48
CA HIS A 39 -16.30 1.71 -15.76
C HIS A 39 -15.01 2.36 -16.26
N GLY A 40 -13.87 2.18 -15.57
CA GLY A 40 -12.60 2.81 -15.96
C GLY A 40 -12.59 4.33 -15.76
N ALA A 41 -13.39 4.84 -14.83
CA ALA A 41 -13.50 6.29 -14.59
C ALA A 41 -12.25 6.91 -13.94
N VAL A 42 -11.37 6.09 -13.36
CA VAL A 42 -10.11 6.54 -12.75
C VAL A 42 -9.02 6.52 -13.82
N THR A 43 -8.44 7.68 -14.10
CA THR A 43 -7.34 7.87 -15.05
C THR A 43 -6.15 8.53 -14.38
N GLY A 44 -4.98 8.43 -14.99
CA GLY A 44 -3.76 9.07 -14.46
C GLY A 44 -3.36 8.55 -13.07
N LEU A 45 -3.66 7.28 -12.74
CA LEU A 45 -3.28 6.70 -11.45
C LEU A 45 -1.76 6.80 -11.25
N SER A 46 -1.34 7.52 -10.21
CA SER A 46 0.03 7.54 -9.71
C SER A 46 0.08 6.97 -8.29
N ILE A 47 1.14 6.22 -8.00
CA ILE A 47 1.46 5.71 -6.66
C ILE A 47 2.91 6.09 -6.40
N GLU A 48 3.11 6.99 -5.45
CA GLU A 48 4.37 7.59 -5.06
C GLU A 48 4.57 7.42 -3.54
N PRO A 49 5.78 7.69 -3.02
CA PRO A 49 6.00 7.74 -1.57
C PRO A 49 4.96 8.62 -0.87
N GLY A 50 4.08 8.00 -0.09
CA GLY A 50 3.07 8.66 0.73
C GLY A 50 1.85 9.22 -0.01
N LEU A 51 1.73 9.00 -1.32
CA LEU A 51 0.65 9.55 -2.14
C LEU A 51 0.15 8.54 -3.17
N VAL A 52 -1.17 8.37 -3.19
CA VAL A 52 -1.89 7.78 -4.31
C VAL A 52 -2.81 8.85 -4.88
N SER A 53 -2.67 9.13 -6.17
CA SER A 53 -3.43 10.18 -6.85
C SER A 53 -4.00 9.72 -8.18
N GLY A 54 -5.04 10.41 -8.65
CA GLY A 54 -5.61 10.22 -9.97
C GLY A 54 -6.79 11.13 -10.21
N THR A 55 -7.26 11.14 -11.45
CA THR A 55 -8.43 11.93 -11.87
C THR A 55 -9.61 10.99 -12.09
N VAL A 56 -10.75 11.29 -11.47
CA VAL A 56 -11.96 10.48 -11.54
C VAL A 56 -13.05 11.21 -12.32
N ALA A 57 -13.54 10.61 -13.40
CA ALA A 57 -14.67 11.10 -14.16
C ALA A 57 -16.00 10.69 -13.50
N ASP A 58 -16.89 11.65 -13.24
CA ASP A 58 -18.24 11.38 -12.71
C ASP A 58 -19.22 12.46 -13.20
N ALA A 59 -20.39 12.03 -13.68
CA ALA A 59 -21.46 12.92 -14.16
C ALA A 59 -21.00 14.05 -15.11
N GLY A 60 -20.11 13.75 -16.06
CA GLY A 60 -19.61 14.71 -17.05
C GLY A 60 -18.57 15.71 -16.54
N ARG A 61 -18.06 15.52 -15.31
CA ARG A 61 -16.98 16.30 -14.70
C ARG A 61 -15.83 15.40 -14.29
N THR A 62 -14.67 16.00 -14.05
CA THR A 62 -13.49 15.32 -13.51
C THR A 62 -13.11 15.87 -12.15
N TYR A 63 -12.66 14.99 -11.26
CA TYR A 63 -12.25 15.33 -9.91
C TYR A 63 -10.86 14.75 -9.64
N ASP A 64 -9.93 15.60 -9.23
CA ASP A 64 -8.64 15.13 -8.72
C ASP A 64 -8.86 14.59 -7.31
N ALA A 65 -8.42 13.34 -7.13
CA ALA A 65 -8.56 12.58 -5.91
C ALA A 65 -7.18 12.15 -5.42
N GLU A 66 -6.96 12.29 -4.12
CA GLU A 66 -5.69 11.96 -3.48
C GLU A 66 -5.93 11.21 -2.17
N ILE A 67 -5.11 10.19 -1.93
CA ILE A 67 -5.03 9.44 -0.68
C ILE A 67 -3.58 9.57 -0.20
N ARG A 68 -3.39 10.18 0.96
CA ARG A 68 -2.09 10.37 1.59
C ARG A 68 -1.91 9.44 2.77
N ILE A 69 -0.70 8.96 2.93
CA ILE A 69 -0.29 8.11 4.04
C ILE A 69 1.14 8.46 4.45
N PRO A 70 1.49 8.50 5.75
CA PRO A 70 2.85 8.80 6.18
C PRO A 70 3.88 7.85 5.57
N VAL A 71 5.10 8.34 5.36
CA VAL A 71 6.23 7.51 4.92
C VAL A 71 7.19 7.26 6.08
N TYR A 72 7.88 6.12 6.05
CA TYR A 72 9.00 5.89 6.95
C TYR A 72 10.27 6.53 6.40
N ASN A 73 11.14 7.00 7.29
CA ASN A 73 12.43 7.58 6.92
C ASN A 73 13.43 6.49 6.47
N ALA A 74 14.58 6.93 5.94
CA ALA A 74 15.61 6.03 5.42
C ALA A 74 16.22 5.10 6.50
N SER A 75 16.30 5.55 7.75
CA SER A 75 16.83 4.75 8.86
C SER A 75 15.91 3.59 9.21
N ALA A 76 14.60 3.87 9.36
CA ALA A 76 13.57 2.86 9.57
C ALA A 76 13.57 1.85 8.42
N TRP A 77 13.61 2.31 7.17
CA TRP A 77 13.72 1.41 6.02
C TRP A 77 15.00 0.58 6.04
N THR A 78 16.15 1.15 6.43
CA THR A 78 17.40 0.38 6.54
C THR A 78 17.27 -0.75 7.55
N ALA A 79 16.74 -0.47 8.75
CA ALA A 79 16.48 -1.49 9.76
C ALA A 79 15.46 -2.54 9.28
N GLY A 80 14.36 -2.10 8.65
CA GLY A 80 13.36 -2.98 8.07
C GLY A 80 13.91 -3.87 6.97
N MET A 81 14.81 -3.37 6.12
CA MET A 81 15.46 -4.17 5.08
C MET A 81 16.35 -5.26 5.66
N THR A 82 17.07 -4.97 6.74
CA THR A 82 17.87 -5.96 7.48
C THR A 82 16.98 -7.03 8.08
N ALA A 83 15.87 -6.67 8.73
CA ALA A 83 14.93 -7.65 9.28
C ALA A 83 14.32 -8.54 8.17
N LEU A 84 13.95 -7.94 7.03
CA LEU A 84 13.42 -8.68 5.89
C LEU A 84 14.44 -9.65 5.28
N SER A 85 15.72 -9.27 5.19
CA SER A 85 16.77 -10.13 4.62
C SER A 85 17.05 -11.38 5.46
N LEU A 86 16.86 -11.27 6.78
CA LEU A 86 16.98 -12.38 7.72
C LEU A 86 15.78 -13.34 7.74
N SER A 87 14.72 -13.04 6.98
CA SER A 87 13.53 -13.88 6.87
C SER A 87 13.44 -14.55 5.49
N PRO A 88 13.88 -15.83 5.35
CA PRO A 88 13.86 -16.54 4.07
C PRO A 88 12.49 -16.57 3.40
N SER A 89 11.42 -16.73 4.20
CA SER A 89 10.04 -16.70 3.69
C SER A 89 9.63 -15.33 3.16
N CYS A 90 10.13 -14.24 3.77
CA CYS A 90 9.81 -12.90 3.29
C CYS A 90 10.54 -12.60 2.00
N VAL A 91 11.84 -12.93 1.94
CA VAL A 91 12.65 -12.84 0.74
C VAL A 91 12.04 -13.63 -0.42
N ALA A 92 11.72 -14.91 -0.20
CA ALA A 92 11.15 -15.77 -1.25
C ALA A 92 9.78 -15.25 -1.73
N GLY A 93 8.93 -14.76 -0.82
CA GLY A 93 7.64 -14.19 -1.18
C GLY A 93 7.79 -12.94 -2.04
N LEU A 94 8.61 -11.98 -1.60
CA LEU A 94 8.84 -10.71 -2.31
C LEU A 94 9.46 -10.94 -3.69
N LEU A 95 10.47 -11.82 -3.79
CA LEU A 95 11.09 -12.19 -5.07
C LEU A 95 10.10 -12.88 -6.02
N ALA A 96 9.11 -13.59 -5.49
CA ALA A 96 8.01 -14.19 -6.25
C ALA A 96 6.86 -13.21 -6.54
N GLY A 97 7.04 -11.90 -6.30
CA GLY A 97 5.99 -10.90 -6.54
C GLY A 97 4.79 -11.06 -5.60
N ARG A 98 4.99 -11.51 -4.37
CA ARG A 98 3.93 -11.65 -3.36
C ARG A 98 4.30 -10.95 -2.06
N LEU A 99 3.31 -10.38 -1.36
CA LEU A 99 3.50 -9.89 -0.01
C LEU A 99 3.29 -11.05 1.01
N PRO A 100 4.32 -11.50 1.75
CA PRO A 100 4.17 -12.53 2.78
C PRO A 100 3.27 -12.05 3.93
N LYS A 101 2.37 -12.89 4.44
CA LYS A 101 1.45 -12.50 5.54
C LYS A 101 2.16 -12.00 6.80
N ARG A 102 3.34 -12.55 7.09
CA ARG A 102 4.19 -12.20 8.24
C ARG A 102 5.07 -10.96 8.03
N ILE A 103 4.95 -10.26 6.90
CA ILE A 103 5.83 -9.13 6.59
C ILE A 103 5.70 -8.01 7.64
N ASP A 104 4.48 -7.73 8.11
CA ASP A 104 4.22 -6.74 9.15
C ASP A 104 4.83 -7.16 10.50
N ASP A 105 4.94 -8.48 10.77
CA ASP A 105 5.56 -8.98 12.01
C ASP A 105 7.08 -8.80 11.98
N VAL A 106 7.71 -9.08 10.83
CA VAL A 106 9.15 -8.87 10.62
C VAL A 106 9.51 -7.38 10.66
N LEU A 107 8.67 -6.53 10.05
CA LEU A 107 8.90 -5.08 10.04
C LEU A 107 8.59 -4.40 11.39
N ALA A 108 7.81 -5.05 12.26
CA ALA A 108 7.53 -4.51 13.59
C ALA A 108 8.79 -4.39 14.45
N GLU A 109 9.82 -5.21 14.21
CA GLU A 109 11.15 -5.10 14.85
C GLU A 109 11.82 -3.74 14.56
N ALA A 110 11.50 -3.14 13.41
CA ALA A 110 11.96 -1.80 13.01
C ALA A 110 10.95 -0.69 13.33
N GLY A 111 9.91 -0.98 14.13
CA GLY A 111 8.81 -0.04 14.42
C GLY A 111 7.92 0.25 13.20
N MET A 112 7.98 -0.58 12.16
CA MET A 112 7.28 -0.36 10.90
C MET A 112 6.05 -1.26 10.75
N ARG A 113 5.05 -0.72 10.06
CA ARG A 113 3.88 -1.46 9.57
C ARG A 113 3.55 -0.94 8.17
N LEU A 114 3.43 -1.84 7.21
CA LEU A 114 3.17 -1.44 5.82
C LEU A 114 1.72 -1.03 5.61
N LEU A 115 0.80 -1.81 6.19
CA LEU A 115 -0.62 -1.65 5.93
C LEU A 115 -1.34 -1.14 7.20
N PRO A 116 -2.07 -0.02 7.10
CA PRO A 116 -2.78 0.56 8.22
C PRO A 116 -3.75 -0.42 8.89
N LYS A 117 -3.92 -0.30 10.21
CA LYS A 117 -4.87 -1.09 11.01
C LYS A 117 -6.19 -0.35 11.18
N LYS A 118 -7.24 -1.11 11.50
CA LYS A 118 -8.63 -0.65 11.58
C LYS A 118 -8.87 0.53 12.56
N PHE A 119 -8.03 0.64 13.58
CA PHE A 119 -8.14 1.67 14.62
C PHE A 119 -6.76 2.32 14.76
N VAL A 120 -6.65 3.58 14.33
CA VAL A 120 -5.39 4.31 14.28
C VAL A 120 -5.26 5.13 15.56
N THR A 121 -4.46 4.65 16.52
CA THR A 121 -3.93 5.47 17.62
C THR A 121 -2.51 5.97 17.32
N GLU A 122 -1.83 5.37 16.34
CA GLU A 122 -0.47 5.73 15.93
C GLU A 122 -0.49 6.69 14.73
N GLU A 123 0.12 7.87 14.87
CA GLU A 123 0.14 8.91 13.84
C GLU A 123 0.67 8.42 12.48
N HIS A 124 1.63 7.49 12.49
CA HIS A 124 2.27 6.93 11.29
C HIS A 124 1.34 6.07 10.39
N ASN A 125 0.11 5.79 10.83
CA ASN A 125 -0.88 5.03 10.07
C ASN A 125 -2.13 5.85 9.73
N ARG A 126 -2.13 7.16 9.99
CA ARG A 126 -3.25 8.04 9.67
C ARG A 126 -3.31 8.28 8.16
N ILE A 127 -4.36 7.77 7.52
CA ILE A 127 -4.67 8.10 6.13
C ILE A 127 -5.41 9.44 6.11
N THR A 128 -5.08 10.29 5.15
CA THR A 128 -5.89 11.48 4.82
C THR A 128 -6.24 11.48 3.34
N THR A 129 -7.28 12.21 2.98
CA THR A 129 -7.87 12.18 1.65
C THR A 129 -8.23 13.58 1.19
N SER A 130 -8.18 13.82 -0.11
CA SER A 130 -8.57 15.09 -0.73
C SER A 130 -9.28 14.83 -2.04
N CYS A 131 -10.45 15.45 -2.24
CA CYS A 131 -11.20 15.39 -3.48
C CYS A 131 -11.95 16.70 -3.70
N GLY A 132 -11.91 17.25 -4.91
CA GLY A 132 -12.62 18.49 -5.26
C GLY A 132 -14.15 18.35 -5.44
N CYS A 133 -14.78 17.29 -4.93
CA CYS A 133 -16.21 17.06 -5.08
C CYS A 133 -17.02 17.73 -3.96
N ALA A 134 -18.34 17.84 -4.14
CA ALA A 134 -19.22 18.46 -3.14
C ALA A 134 -19.50 17.59 -1.89
N ASP A 135 -19.05 16.33 -1.88
CA ASP A 135 -19.15 15.47 -0.70
C ASP A 135 -18.10 15.89 0.33
N SER A 136 -18.55 16.39 1.48
CA SER A 136 -17.69 16.93 2.55
C SER A 136 -17.09 15.86 3.47
N ARG A 137 -17.40 14.57 3.23
CA ARG A 137 -16.86 13.46 4.01
C ARG A 137 -15.43 13.15 3.57
N GLU A 138 -14.62 12.64 4.48
CA GLU A 138 -13.24 12.24 4.18
C GLU A 138 -13.18 11.23 3.02
N VAL A 139 -14.11 10.28 2.96
CA VAL A 139 -14.13 9.27 1.88
C VAL A 139 -15.40 9.41 1.04
N CYS A 140 -15.29 10.11 -0.08
CA CYS A 140 -16.35 10.16 -1.09
C CYS A 140 -16.26 8.96 -2.07
N ALA A 141 -17.20 8.85 -3.00
CA ALA A 141 -17.19 7.78 -4.01
C ALA A 141 -15.95 7.81 -4.93
N HIS A 142 -15.38 8.98 -5.21
CA HIS A 142 -14.17 9.12 -6.03
C HIS A 142 -12.92 8.61 -5.32
N ILE A 143 -12.76 8.96 -4.03
CA ILE A 143 -11.69 8.42 -3.19
C ILE A 143 -11.80 6.90 -3.12
N MET A 144 -13.01 6.38 -2.94
CA MET A 144 -13.23 4.93 -2.95
C MET A 144 -12.87 4.30 -4.30
N ALA A 145 -13.23 4.92 -5.42
CA ALA A 145 -12.85 4.44 -6.75
C ALA A 145 -11.32 4.40 -6.91
N LEU A 146 -10.62 5.48 -6.54
CA LEU A 146 -9.16 5.57 -6.56
C LEU A 146 -8.51 4.49 -5.70
N ALA A 147 -9.05 4.23 -4.51
CA ALA A 147 -8.55 3.21 -3.59
C ALA A 147 -8.73 1.78 -4.12
N LEU A 148 -9.83 1.51 -4.80
CA LEU A 148 -10.09 0.22 -5.44
C LEU A 148 -9.13 0.00 -6.62
N VAL A 149 -9.00 0.97 -7.51
CA VAL A 149 -8.10 0.85 -8.68
C VAL A 149 -6.65 0.75 -8.24
N SER A 150 -6.22 1.53 -7.24
CA SER A 150 -4.88 1.38 -6.64
C SER A 150 -4.71 0.03 -5.94
N ALA A 151 -5.73 -0.50 -5.26
CA ALA A 151 -5.67 -1.85 -4.68
C ALA A 151 -5.45 -2.93 -5.75
N ALA A 152 -6.13 -2.85 -6.90
CA ALA A 152 -5.90 -3.77 -8.01
C ALA A 152 -4.48 -3.65 -8.57
N ARG A 153 -3.96 -2.42 -8.72
CA ARG A 153 -2.58 -2.20 -9.17
C ARG A 153 -1.55 -2.74 -8.18
N MET A 154 -1.82 -2.64 -6.87
CA MET A 154 -1.02 -3.25 -5.80
C MET A 154 -1.16 -4.77 -5.74
N ASP A 155 -2.34 -5.33 -6.06
CA ASP A 155 -2.54 -6.78 -6.17
C ASP A 155 -1.60 -7.38 -7.22
N ASP A 156 -1.41 -6.68 -8.34
CA ASP A 156 -0.51 -7.09 -9.43
C ASP A 156 0.97 -6.84 -9.13
N ASP A 157 1.26 -5.89 -8.24
CA ASP A 157 2.62 -5.48 -7.91
C ASP A 157 2.73 -5.08 -6.42
N PRO A 158 3.10 -6.03 -5.54
CA PRO A 158 3.18 -5.76 -4.11
C PRO A 158 4.28 -4.74 -3.75
N TRP A 159 5.22 -4.44 -4.65
CA TRP A 159 6.24 -3.43 -4.42
C TRP A 159 5.64 -2.03 -4.27
N LEU A 160 4.47 -1.80 -4.83
CA LEU A 160 3.74 -0.54 -4.67
C LEU A 160 3.25 -0.33 -3.24
N VAL A 161 3.04 -1.39 -2.46
CA VAL A 161 2.74 -1.30 -1.03
C VAL A 161 3.96 -0.83 -0.24
N LEU A 162 5.17 -1.22 -0.67
CA LEU A 162 6.41 -0.74 -0.06
C LEU A 162 6.69 0.70 -0.50
N LEU A 163 6.52 1.00 -1.79
CA LEU A 163 6.68 2.33 -2.38
C LEU A 163 5.88 3.38 -1.64
N VAL A 164 4.58 3.14 -1.46
CA VAL A 164 3.68 4.12 -0.84
C VAL A 164 4.07 4.42 0.61
N ARG A 165 4.87 3.56 1.26
CA ARG A 165 5.44 3.75 2.60
C ARG A 165 6.87 4.32 2.59
N GLY A 166 7.35 4.77 1.43
CA GLY A 166 8.70 5.31 1.22
C GLY A 166 9.79 4.26 0.97
N GLY A 167 9.39 3.03 0.67
CA GLY A 167 10.30 1.90 0.53
C GLY A 167 11.01 1.84 -0.80
N PRO A 168 12.17 1.15 -0.86
CA PRO A 168 12.92 0.98 -2.09
C PRO A 168 12.13 0.13 -3.09
N THR A 169 11.88 0.68 -4.28
CA THR A 169 10.94 0.12 -5.26
C THR A 169 11.50 -0.97 -6.17
N ARG A 170 12.80 -1.01 -6.44
CA ARG A 170 13.32 -1.95 -7.45
C ARG A 170 14.68 -2.56 -7.17
N ASP A 171 15.47 -2.02 -6.25
CA ASP A 171 16.78 -2.60 -5.95
C ASP A 171 16.75 -3.59 -4.78
N LEU A 172 15.57 -4.15 -4.42
CA LEU A 172 15.57 -5.11 -3.33
C LEU A 172 16.16 -6.46 -3.73
N ALA A 173 15.98 -6.92 -4.97
CA ALA A 173 16.63 -8.14 -5.41
C ALA A 173 18.16 -7.99 -5.44
N GLY A 174 18.67 -6.82 -5.86
CA GLY A 174 20.09 -6.48 -5.79
C GLY A 174 20.57 -6.38 -4.34
N ARG A 175 19.87 -5.63 -3.50
CA ARG A 175 20.21 -5.42 -2.09
C ARG A 175 20.05 -6.67 -1.22
N LEU A 176 19.08 -7.56 -1.50
CA LEU A 176 18.94 -8.86 -0.82
C LEU A 176 20.01 -9.83 -1.25
N ARG A 177 20.38 -9.87 -2.54
CA ARG A 177 21.53 -10.65 -3.00
C ARG A 177 22.81 -10.14 -2.35
N ALA A 178 23.05 -8.84 -2.36
CA ALA A 178 24.21 -8.22 -1.73
C ALA A 178 24.24 -8.45 -0.20
N ALA A 179 23.13 -8.25 0.49
CA ALA A 179 23.03 -8.51 1.93
C ALA A 179 23.23 -9.99 2.27
N ARG A 180 22.71 -10.92 1.44
CA ARG A 180 22.94 -12.36 1.62
C ARG A 180 24.41 -12.73 1.43
N VAL A 181 25.08 -12.17 0.43
CA VAL A 181 26.53 -12.35 0.22
C VAL A 181 27.30 -11.81 1.42
N ALA A 182 27.02 -10.59 1.86
CA ALA A 182 27.66 -9.98 3.02
C ALA A 182 27.44 -10.79 4.32
N SER A 183 26.24 -11.33 4.54
CA SER A 183 25.97 -12.21 5.69
C SER A 183 26.68 -13.56 5.60
N MET A 184 26.89 -14.10 4.39
CA MET A 184 27.65 -15.34 4.18
C MET A 184 29.15 -15.13 4.39
N GLU A 185 29.70 -14.00 3.95
CA GLU A 185 31.09 -13.59 4.18
C GLU A 185 31.35 -13.31 5.67
N ALA A 186 30.42 -12.65 6.36
CA ALA A 186 30.52 -12.40 7.80
C ALA A 186 30.38 -13.68 8.66
N ALA A 187 29.79 -14.74 8.11
CA ALA A 187 29.61 -16.04 8.77
C ALA A 187 30.76 -17.03 8.49
N GLN A 188 31.73 -16.69 7.63
CA GLN A 188 32.94 -17.48 7.43
C GLN A 188 33.91 -17.23 8.60
N PRO A 189 34.32 -18.27 9.35
CA PRO A 189 35.37 -18.09 10.34
C PRO A 189 36.68 -17.77 9.62
N VAL A 190 37.41 -16.77 10.13
CA VAL A 190 38.79 -16.49 9.76
C VAL A 190 39.59 -17.77 10.04
N ALA A 191 40.14 -18.37 8.99
CA ALA A 191 41.01 -19.54 9.08
C ALA A 191 42.35 -19.20 9.74
#